data_AF-A0A5Q4DT22-F1
#
_entry.id   AF-A0A5Q4DT22-F1
#
_cell.length_a   1.000
_cell.length_b   1.000
_cell.length_c   1.000
_cell.angle_alpha   90.00
_cell.angle_beta   90.00
_cell.angle_gamma   90.00
#
_symmetry.space_group_name_H-M   'P 1'
#
loop_
_entity.id
_entity.type
_entity.pdbx_description
1 polymer ?
#
loop_
_entity_poly.entity_id
_entity_poly.type
_entity_poly.pdbx_seq_one_letter_code
_entity_poly.pdbx_strand_id
1 'polypeptide(L)'
;MALDTQDGIAHYDAPEKDLYEIGEMPPLGFVPKQMYAWAIRRERHGTPEKAMQIEVVDVPQLDSHEVLVLVMAAGVNYNGIWAGLGEPISPFDVHKAPFHIAGSDASGIVWAVGSAVKRWKVGD
;
A
#
# COMPACT_ATOMS: atom_id res chain seq x y z
N MET A 1 -11.92 -1.89 40.22
CA MET A 1 -12.64 -1.30 39.07
C MET A 1 -11.74 -0.18 38.55
N ALA A 2 -11.22 -0.17 37.31
CA ALA A 2 -11.63 -0.85 36.08
C ALA A 2 -10.45 -1.64 35.47
N LEU A 3 -10.75 -2.82 34.91
CA LEU A 3 -9.85 -3.73 34.21
C LEU A 3 -9.97 -3.56 32.68
N ASP A 4 -10.36 -2.36 32.21
CA ASP A 4 -10.68 -2.11 30.80
C ASP A 4 -9.53 -1.37 30.10
N THR A 5 -8.32 -1.95 30.11
CA THR A 5 -7.18 -1.51 29.27
C THR A 5 -6.82 -2.56 28.23
N GLN A 6 -7.78 -3.39 27.82
CA GLN A 6 -7.62 -4.20 26.62
C GLN A 6 -8.07 -3.36 25.43
N ASP A 7 -7.15 -2.59 24.85
CA ASP A 7 -7.33 -1.93 23.55
C ASP A 7 -7.50 -2.94 22.39
N GLY A 8 -7.78 -4.21 22.67
CA GLY A 8 -8.08 -5.27 21.70
C GLY A 8 -6.90 -5.70 20.81
N ILE A 9 -5.78 -4.97 20.84
CA ILE A 9 -4.65 -5.20 19.95
C ILE A 9 -3.57 -5.99 20.69
N ALA A 10 -3.25 -7.18 20.16
CA ALA A 10 -2.20 -8.02 20.72
C ALA A 10 -0.84 -7.32 20.59
N HIS A 11 -0.16 -7.08 21.72
CA HIS A 11 1.22 -6.62 21.70
C HIS A 11 2.14 -7.74 21.21
N TYR A 12 2.83 -7.50 20.10
CA TYR A 12 3.94 -8.33 19.65
C TYR A 12 5.20 -7.47 19.53
N ASP A 13 6.34 -8.08 19.82
CA ASP A 13 7.64 -7.44 19.68
C ASP A 13 8.15 -7.73 18.26
N ALA A 14 8.34 -6.69 17.48
CA ALA A 14 8.93 -6.76 16.14
C ALA A 14 10.04 -5.70 16.05
N PRO A 15 11.18 -6.00 15.42
CA PRO A 15 12.22 -5.01 15.18
C PRO A 15 11.78 -4.00 14.10
N GLU A 16 12.16 -2.74 14.25
CA GLU A 16 12.03 -1.71 13.21
C GLU A 16 13.01 -1.98 12.05
N LYS A 17 12.48 -2.08 10.82
CA LYS A 17 13.25 -2.35 9.60
C LYS A 17 12.83 -1.39 8.49
N ASP A 18 13.74 -1.13 7.56
CA ASP A 18 13.44 -0.31 6.39
C ASP A 18 12.54 -1.04 5.36
N LEU A 19 12.52 -2.38 5.39
CA LEU A 19 11.71 -3.25 4.53
C LEU A 19 11.33 -4.51 5.30
N TYR A 20 10.10 -5.00 5.10
CA TYR A 20 9.58 -6.25 5.65
C TYR A 20 9.18 -7.19 4.52
N GLU A 21 9.36 -8.50 4.74
CA GLU A 21 8.93 -9.51 3.79
C GLU A 21 7.40 -9.67 3.77
N ILE A 22 6.86 -10.19 2.66
CA ILE A 22 5.41 -10.45 2.57
C ILE A 22 5.02 -11.49 3.65
N GLY A 23 4.07 -11.10 4.51
CA GLY A 23 3.63 -11.90 5.65
C GLY A 23 4.38 -11.63 6.95
N GLU A 24 5.43 -10.79 6.91
CA GLU A 24 6.08 -10.26 8.11
C GLU A 24 5.40 -8.95 8.54
N MET A 25 4.90 -8.88 9.77
CA MET A 25 4.22 -7.68 10.27
C MET A 25 5.22 -6.72 10.95
N PRO A 26 5.32 -5.45 10.51
CA PRO A 26 6.07 -4.40 11.21
C PRO A 26 5.50 -4.14 12.61
N PRO A 27 6.20 -3.44 13.53
CA PRO A 27 5.57 -2.94 14.75
C PRO A 27 4.34 -2.10 14.44
N LEU A 28 3.29 -2.24 15.24
CA LEU A 28 2.05 -1.51 15.01
C LEU A 28 2.30 0.01 14.96
N GLY A 29 1.88 0.65 13.87
CA GLY A 29 2.06 2.09 13.66
C GLY A 29 3.45 2.51 13.19
N PHE A 30 4.43 1.60 13.15
CA PHE A 30 5.72 1.87 12.53
C PHE A 30 5.60 1.73 11.01
N VAL A 31 5.97 2.79 10.28
CA VAL A 31 5.93 2.83 8.82
C VAL A 31 7.33 2.56 8.27
N PRO A 32 7.57 1.44 7.56
CA PRO A 32 8.86 1.18 6.93
C PRO A 32 9.15 2.21 5.83
N LYS A 33 10.44 2.38 5.49
CA LYS A 33 10.83 3.28 4.40
C LYS A 33 10.43 2.73 3.03
N GLN A 34 10.49 1.41 2.87
CA GLN A 34 10.26 0.72 1.59
C GLN A 34 9.22 -0.39 1.71
N MET A 35 8.60 -0.73 0.59
CA MET A 35 7.63 -1.80 0.45
C MET A 35 7.80 -2.54 -0.89
N TYR A 36 7.31 -3.77 -0.94
CA TYR A 36 7.15 -4.51 -2.20
C TYR A 36 5.88 -4.07 -2.93
N ALA A 37 5.97 -3.92 -4.25
CA ALA A 37 4.81 -3.64 -5.10
C ALA A 37 4.93 -4.26 -6.49
N TRP A 38 3.79 -4.55 -7.12
CA TRP A 38 3.72 -4.81 -8.56
C TRP A 38 3.70 -3.48 -9.31
N ALA A 39 4.86 -3.07 -9.82
CA ALA A 39 5.04 -1.80 -10.50
C ALA A 39 4.96 -1.96 -12.03
N ILE A 40 4.27 -1.02 -12.66
CA ILE A 40 4.25 -0.79 -14.10
C ILE A 40 5.22 0.35 -14.41
N ARG A 41 5.97 0.22 -15.50
CA ARG A 41 6.79 1.31 -16.07
C ARG A 41 6.46 1.51 -17.54
N ARG A 42 6.62 2.74 -18.04
CA ARG A 42 6.19 3.12 -19.39
C ARG A 42 6.83 2.25 -20.47
N GLU A 43 8.12 1.96 -20.34
CA GLU A 43 8.90 1.13 -21.24
C GLU A 43 8.49 -0.35 -21.24
N ARG A 44 7.75 -0.79 -20.23
CA ARG A 44 7.27 -2.17 -20.10
C ARG A 44 5.81 -2.37 -20.51
N HIS A 45 5.12 -1.34 -21.01
CA HIS A 45 3.74 -1.47 -21.47
C HIS A 45 3.56 -2.71 -22.37
N GLY A 46 2.46 -3.44 -22.13
CA GLY A 46 2.18 -4.73 -22.75
C GLY A 46 1.27 -5.61 -21.90
N THR A 47 1.31 -6.93 -22.15
CA THR A 47 0.53 -7.91 -21.38
C THR A 47 0.85 -7.83 -19.88
N PRO A 48 -0.08 -8.18 -18.98
CA PRO A 48 0.13 -8.07 -17.53
C PRO A 48 1.43 -8.69 -17.03
N GLU A 49 1.78 -9.89 -17.54
CA GLU A 49 3.03 -10.61 -17.18
C GLU A 49 4.31 -9.85 -17.54
N LYS A 50 4.26 -9.00 -18.56
CA LYS A 50 5.38 -8.14 -18.96
C LYS A 50 5.35 -6.81 -18.23
N ALA A 51 4.18 -6.17 -18.17
CA ALA A 51 4.01 -4.81 -17.68
C ALA A 51 4.23 -4.71 -16.16
N MET A 52 3.62 -5.62 -15.40
CA MET A 52 3.67 -5.66 -13.95
C MET A 52 4.86 -6.49 -13.51
N GLN A 53 5.81 -5.89 -12.80
CA GLN A 53 6.96 -6.58 -12.21
C GLN A 53 7.05 -6.25 -10.72
N ILE A 54 7.55 -7.19 -9.91
CA ILE A 54 7.78 -6.95 -8.48
C ILE A 54 8.99 -6.04 -8.33
N GLU A 55 8.82 -4.94 -7.62
CA GLU A 55 9.88 -3.99 -7.29
C GLU A 55 9.80 -3.59 -5.82
N VAL A 56 10.93 -3.17 -5.25
CA VAL A 56 10.99 -2.47 -3.96
C VAL A 56 10.89 -0.98 -4.24
N VAL A 57 9.92 -0.31 -3.62
CA VAL A 57 9.65 1.12 -3.79
C VAL A 57 9.50 1.80 -2.44
N ASP A 58 9.63 3.12 -2.40
CA ASP A 58 9.41 3.87 -1.16
C ASP A 58 7.92 3.85 -0.78
N VAL A 59 7.65 3.75 0.53
CA VAL A 59 6.29 3.91 1.06
C VAL A 59 5.86 5.37 0.86
N PRO A 60 4.66 5.64 0.31
CA PRO A 60 4.18 7.01 0.13
C PRO A 60 4.12 7.78 1.45
N GLN A 61 4.54 9.04 1.41
CA GLN A 61 4.38 9.94 2.55
C GLN A 61 2.90 10.33 2.68
N LEU A 62 2.35 10.13 3.87
CA LEU A 62 0.96 10.38 4.17
C LEU A 62 0.66 11.88 4.37
N ASP A 63 -0.36 12.41 3.67
CA ASP A 63 -0.89 13.76 3.95
C ASP A 63 -1.80 13.74 5.20
N SER A 64 -2.07 14.92 5.74
CA SER A 64 -2.97 15.21 6.87
C SER A 64 -4.36 14.58 6.75
N HIS A 65 -4.92 14.41 5.56
CA HIS A 65 -6.27 13.87 5.34
C HIS A 65 -6.31 12.43 4.84
N GLU A 66 -5.18 11.75 4.77
CA GLU A 66 -5.06 10.41 4.21
C GLU A 66 -4.90 9.33 5.28
N VAL A 67 -5.09 8.07 4.90
CA VAL A 67 -4.71 6.90 5.70
C VAL A 67 -3.76 6.00 4.91
N LEU A 68 -2.80 5.41 5.61
CA LEU A 68 -1.94 4.36 5.06
C LEU A 68 -2.48 3.01 5.52
N VAL A 69 -2.65 2.08 4.58
CA VAL A 69 -3.23 0.75 4.85
C VAL A 69 -2.15 -0.32 4.62
N LEU A 70 -1.96 -1.20 5.60
CA LEU A 70 -1.24 -2.45 5.41
C LEU A 70 -2.16 -3.41 4.66
N VAL A 71 -1.94 -3.54 3.35
CA VAL A 71 -2.80 -4.33 2.46
C VAL A 71 -2.60 -5.82 2.72
N MET A 72 -3.68 -6.51 3.08
CA MET A 72 -3.71 -7.96 3.32
C MET A 72 -4.16 -8.73 2.08
N ALA A 73 -5.07 -8.15 1.30
CA ALA A 73 -5.48 -8.68 0.00
C ALA A 73 -5.89 -7.55 -0.94
N ALA A 74 -5.80 -7.80 -2.24
CA ALA A 74 -6.22 -6.87 -3.30
C ALA A 74 -7.13 -7.59 -4.30
N GLY A 75 -8.10 -6.86 -4.86
CA GLY A 75 -8.98 -7.37 -5.90
C GLY A 75 -8.39 -7.14 -7.30
N VAL A 76 -8.62 -8.09 -8.20
CA VAL A 76 -8.19 -8.00 -9.61
C VAL A 76 -9.31 -7.37 -10.43
N ASN A 77 -8.99 -6.32 -11.18
CA ASN A 77 -9.95 -5.58 -12.00
C ASN A 77 -9.41 -5.29 -13.41
N TYR A 78 -10.33 -5.08 -14.36
CA TYR A 78 -10.01 -4.76 -15.77
C TYR A 78 -9.12 -3.51 -15.92
N ASN A 79 -9.27 -2.53 -15.05
CA ASN A 79 -8.47 -1.30 -15.12
C ASN A 79 -6.97 -1.55 -14.91
N GLY A 80 -6.57 -2.57 -14.16
CA GLY A 80 -5.18 -2.99 -14.04
C GLY A 80 -4.61 -3.50 -15.36
N ILE A 81 -5.43 -4.19 -16.16
CA ILE A 81 -5.06 -4.64 -17.51
C ILE A 81 -4.83 -3.43 -18.41
N TRP A 82 -5.77 -2.49 -18.43
CA TRP A 82 -5.66 -1.25 -19.23
C TRP A 82 -4.45 -0.41 -18.82
N ALA A 83 -4.18 -0.28 -17.52
CA ALA A 83 -2.99 0.40 -17.01
C ALA A 83 -1.69 -0.28 -17.47
N GLY A 84 -1.64 -1.62 -17.47
CA GLY A 84 -0.49 -2.40 -17.95
C GLY A 84 -0.27 -2.25 -19.46
N LEU A 85 -1.35 -2.30 -20.25
CA LEU A 85 -1.29 -2.10 -21.69
C LEU A 85 -0.92 -0.67 -22.06
N GLY A 86 -1.34 0.32 -21.26
CA GLY A 86 -1.26 1.73 -21.62
C GLY A 86 -2.32 2.16 -22.63
N GLU A 87 -3.43 1.41 -22.71
CA GLU A 87 -4.53 1.62 -23.65
C GLU A 87 -5.88 1.65 -22.90
N PRO A 88 -6.82 2.55 -23.27
CA PRO A 88 -6.74 3.53 -24.36
C PRO A 88 -5.85 4.75 -24.03
N ILE A 89 -5.35 4.83 -22.79
CA ILE A 89 -4.46 5.89 -22.32
C ILE A 89 -3.44 5.30 -21.35
N SER A 90 -2.21 5.81 -21.39
CA SER A 90 -1.19 5.47 -20.41
C SER A 90 -1.43 6.23 -19.09
N PRO A 91 -1.38 5.58 -17.91
CA PRO A 91 -1.46 6.28 -16.62
C PRO A 91 -0.37 7.36 -16.48
N PHE A 92 0.78 7.14 -17.12
CA PHE A 92 1.89 8.09 -17.15
C PHE A 92 1.58 9.38 -17.90
N ASP A 93 0.56 9.40 -18.75
CA ASP A 93 0.09 10.62 -19.39
C ASP A 93 -0.78 11.48 -18.47
N VAL A 94 -1.28 10.89 -17.38
CA VAL A 94 -2.07 11.56 -16.33
C VAL A 94 -1.16 12.08 -15.22
N HIS A 95 -0.45 11.21 -14.51
CA HIS A 95 0.25 11.58 -13.27
C HIS A 95 1.76 11.84 -13.43
N LYS A 96 2.36 11.53 -14.59
CA LYS A 96 3.79 11.80 -14.93
C LYS A 96 4.84 11.19 -13.98
N ALA A 97 4.45 10.28 -13.10
CA ALA A 97 5.36 9.62 -12.15
C ALA A 97 6.23 8.55 -12.85
N PRO A 98 7.36 8.12 -12.27
CA PRO A 98 8.28 7.18 -12.92
C PRO A 98 7.77 5.74 -13.01
N PHE A 99 6.78 5.37 -12.19
CA PHE A 99 6.11 4.07 -12.20
C PHE A 99 4.64 4.22 -11.76
N HIS A 100 3.84 3.18 -11.97
CA HIS A 100 2.44 3.11 -11.57
C HIS A 100 2.17 1.78 -10.84
N ILE A 101 1.55 1.82 -9.67
CA ILE A 101 1.09 0.62 -8.94
C ILE A 101 -0.42 0.55 -9.13
N ALA A 102 -0.87 -0.47 -9.86
CA ALA A 102 -2.29 -0.67 -10.12
C ALA A 102 -2.95 -1.46 -8.98
N GLY A 103 -4.27 -1.27 -8.81
CA GLY A 103 -5.09 -1.91 -7.79
C GLY A 103 -6.21 -0.96 -7.36
N SER A 104 -7.46 -1.42 -7.38
CA SER A 104 -8.62 -0.56 -7.07
C SER A 104 -9.60 -1.18 -6.08
N ASP A 105 -9.24 -2.33 -5.54
CA ASP A 105 -9.90 -2.98 -4.42
C ASP A 105 -8.83 -3.47 -3.45
N ALA A 106 -9.04 -3.28 -2.15
CA ALA A 106 -8.14 -3.76 -1.11
C ALA A 106 -8.92 -4.10 0.16
N SER A 107 -8.41 -5.06 0.92
CA SER A 107 -8.70 -5.23 2.34
C SER A 107 -7.39 -5.22 3.11
N GLY A 108 -7.41 -4.58 4.28
CA GLY A 108 -6.20 -4.37 5.06
C GLY A 108 -6.48 -3.72 6.40
N ILE A 109 -5.40 -3.38 7.09
CA ILE A 109 -5.44 -2.75 8.41
C ILE A 109 -4.99 -1.30 8.24
N VAL A 110 -5.72 -0.35 8.84
CA VAL A 110 -5.27 1.04 8.90
C VAL A 110 -3.98 1.10 9.74
N TRP A 111 -2.88 1.44 9.09
CA TRP A 111 -1.54 1.37 9.69
C TRP A 111 -1.04 2.72 10.19
N ALA A 112 -1.39 3.80 9.48
CA ALA A 112 -1.13 5.16 9.90
C ALA A 112 -2.27 6.08 9.45
N VAL A 113 -2.49 7.18 10.20
CA VAL A 113 -3.53 8.16 9.91
C VAL A 113 -2.95 9.57 9.88
N GLY A 114 -3.39 10.38 8.92
CA GLY A 114 -3.03 11.78 8.83
C GLY A 114 -3.61 12.57 10.00
N SER A 115 -2.98 13.70 10.33
CA SER A 115 -3.32 14.51 11.52
C SER A 115 -4.74 15.08 11.54
N ALA A 116 -5.40 15.16 10.38
CA ALA A 116 -6.77 15.66 10.24
C ALA A 116 -7.82 14.55 10.10
N VAL A 117 -7.41 13.27 10.06
CA VAL A 117 -8.33 12.13 10.04
C VAL A 117 -8.98 11.94 11.40
N LYS A 118 -10.32 11.94 11.45
CA LYS A 118 -11.10 11.84 12.70
C LYS A 118 -11.94 10.57 12.83
N ARG A 119 -12.20 9.90 11.70
CA ARG A 119 -13.14 8.77 11.63
C ARG A 119 -12.48 7.42 11.87
N TRP A 120 -11.28 7.24 11.32
CA TRP A 120 -10.53 5.99 11.35
C TRP A 120 -9.36 6.07 12.33
N LYS A 121 -8.95 4.93 12.86
CA LYS A 121 -7.86 4.77 13.82
C LYS A 121 -6.88 3.72 13.34
N VAL A 122 -5.63 3.81 13.81
CA VAL A 122 -4.65 2.74 13.60
C VAL A 122 -5.19 1.45 14.23
N GLY A 123 -5.18 0.36 13.46
CA GLY A 123 -5.71 -0.95 13.84
C GLY A 123 -7.13 -1.25 13.37
N ASP A 124 -7.85 -0.26 12.81
CA ASP A 124 -9.16 -0.49 12.14
C ASP A 124 -9.02 -1.36 10.88
#